data_AF-A0A920EHD3-F1
#
_entry.id   AF-A0A920EHD3-F1
#
_cell.length_a   1.000
_cell.length_b   1.000
_cell.length_c   1.000
_cell.angle_alpha   90.00
_cell.angle_beta   90.00
_cell.angle_gamma   90.00
#
_symmetry.space_group_name_H-M   'P 1'
#
loop_
_entity.id
_entity.type
_entity.pdbx_description
1 polymer ?
#
loop_
_entity_poly.entity_id
_entity_poly.type
_entity_poly.pdbx_seq_one_letter_code
_entity_poly.pdbx_strand_id
1 'polypeptide(L)'
;MTSIEDRKDDHIQLALDENNQTSGASAFDALILEHDCVPEVSLEDIDLTTKFINHTVAAPLIIGAMTGGSNEGDLINKNLAIAAQTLNLPLAVGSQRAAIESGRTQKIREYAPDAFILGNLGATQVRDYGVKFVRKACESISADAMVIHFNPLQELIQPEGDKNWSGILDVVKKCADSLSIPIIAKEVGSGISVFSAKKLLSAGIDWIEIAGKGGTSWARIELNRNPDEQIMKTAYPFLDWG
;
A
#
# COMPACT_ATOMS: atom_id res chain seq x y z
N MET A 1 -0.01 17.80 19.60
CA MET A 1 0.41 16.67 18.75
C MET A 1 -0.82 15.82 18.55
N THR A 2 -1.28 15.68 17.32
CA THR A 2 -2.38 14.77 16.95
C THR A 2 -1.94 13.34 17.23
N SER A 3 -2.82 12.50 17.78
CA SER A 3 -2.44 11.11 18.05
C SER A 3 -2.32 10.31 16.73
N ILE A 4 -1.65 9.16 16.76
CA ILE A 4 -1.55 8.28 15.59
C ILE A 4 -2.94 7.77 15.17
N GLU A 5 -3.86 7.62 16.12
CA GLU A 5 -5.24 7.17 15.86
C GLU A 5 -6.03 8.27 15.14
N ASP A 6 -6.00 9.51 15.64
CA ASP A 6 -6.67 10.66 14.99
C ASP A 6 -6.18 10.84 13.54
N ARG A 7 -4.87 10.71 13.31
CA ARG A 7 -4.28 10.79 11.95
C ARG A 7 -4.87 9.74 11.01
N LYS A 8 -5.12 8.53 11.50
CA LYS A 8 -5.66 7.44 10.67
C LYS A 8 -7.11 7.69 10.30
N ASP A 9 -7.89 8.24 11.23
CA ASP A 9 -9.28 8.61 10.95
C ASP A 9 -9.35 9.79 9.99
N ASP A 10 -8.48 10.80 10.15
CA ASP A 10 -8.31 11.90 9.17
C ASP A 10 -7.99 11.36 7.77
N HIS A 11 -7.05 10.41 7.67
CA HIS A 11 -6.67 9.79 6.40
C HIS A 11 -7.83 9.09 5.72
N ILE A 12 -8.69 8.38 6.48
CA ILE A 12 -9.89 7.74 5.92
C ILE A 12 -10.84 8.81 5.38
N GLN A 13 -11.17 9.82 6.17
CA GLN A 13 -12.15 10.85 5.78
C GLN A 13 -11.66 11.66 4.58
N LEU A 14 -10.38 12.06 4.58
CA LEU A 14 -9.78 12.81 3.47
C LEU A 14 -9.66 11.94 2.21
N ALA A 15 -9.36 10.65 2.33
CA ALA A 15 -9.31 9.77 1.16
C ALA A 15 -10.68 9.57 0.49
N LEU A 16 -11.78 9.71 1.25
CA LEU A 16 -13.15 9.67 0.73
C LEU A 16 -13.59 10.97 0.06
N ASP A 17 -12.91 12.08 0.33
CA ASP A 17 -13.19 13.37 -0.31
C ASP A 17 -12.62 13.39 -1.75
N GLU A 18 -13.48 13.64 -2.73
CA GLU A 18 -13.11 13.74 -4.15
C GLU A 18 -12.06 14.82 -4.42
N ASN A 19 -11.99 15.86 -3.59
CA ASN A 19 -10.98 16.93 -3.71
C ASN A 19 -9.54 16.44 -3.46
N ASN A 20 -9.39 15.26 -2.84
CA ASN A 20 -8.10 14.62 -2.57
C ASN A 20 -7.73 13.57 -3.62
N GLN A 21 -8.53 13.39 -4.67
CA GLN A 21 -8.14 12.59 -5.83
C GLN A 21 -7.25 13.43 -6.77
N THR A 22 -6.39 12.74 -7.53
CA THR A 22 -5.58 13.42 -8.56
C THR A 22 -6.48 14.08 -9.59
N SER A 23 -6.11 15.28 -10.01
CA SER A 23 -6.82 16.02 -11.05
C SER A 23 -6.33 15.65 -12.46
N GLY A 24 -7.24 15.70 -13.43
CA GLY A 24 -6.96 15.43 -14.84
C GLY A 24 -7.18 13.97 -15.25
N ALA A 25 -6.83 13.66 -16.50
CA ALA A 25 -7.00 12.33 -17.07
C ALA A 25 -6.04 11.31 -16.41
N SER A 26 -6.56 10.12 -16.13
CA SER A 26 -5.76 8.96 -15.75
C SER A 26 -4.97 8.47 -16.97
N ALA A 27 -3.82 7.83 -16.74
CA ALA A 27 -3.11 7.15 -17.81
C ALA A 27 -3.98 6.07 -18.50
N PHE A 28 -4.98 5.54 -17.78
CA PHE A 28 -5.95 4.60 -18.34
C PHE A 28 -6.89 5.25 -19.37
N ASP A 29 -7.13 6.57 -19.32
CA ASP A 29 -7.97 7.27 -20.31
C ASP A 29 -7.31 7.32 -21.70
N ALA A 30 -5.99 7.13 -21.75
CA ALA A 30 -5.22 7.04 -23.00
C ALA A 30 -5.19 5.61 -23.58
N LEU A 31 -5.72 4.62 -22.85
CA LEU A 31 -5.77 3.22 -23.30
C LEU A 31 -7.13 2.92 -23.90
N ILE A 32 -7.14 2.49 -25.17
CA ILE A 32 -8.33 2.02 -25.85
C ILE A 32 -8.12 0.54 -26.16
N LEU A 33 -8.98 -0.32 -25.60
CA LEU A 33 -9.03 -1.72 -25.99
C LEU A 33 -9.79 -1.83 -27.31
N GLU A 34 -9.19 -2.48 -28.31
CA GLU A 34 -9.85 -2.71 -29.59
C GLU A 34 -11.06 -3.63 -29.40
N HIS A 35 -12.23 -3.19 -29.87
CA HIS A 35 -13.44 -4.00 -29.83
C HIS A 35 -13.37 -5.10 -30.89
N ASP A 36 -13.51 -6.34 -30.46
CA ASP A 36 -13.74 -7.47 -31.34
C ASP A 36 -15.25 -7.72 -31.49
N CYS A 37 -15.77 -7.53 -32.71
CA CYS A 37 -17.18 -7.76 -33.01
C CYS A 37 -17.52 -9.22 -33.29
N VAL A 38 -16.52 -10.11 -33.39
CA VAL A 38 -16.68 -11.55 -33.62
C VAL A 38 -15.74 -12.33 -32.68
N PRO A 39 -15.93 -12.26 -31.34
CA PRO A 39 -14.95 -12.78 -30.38
C PRO A 39 -14.88 -14.31 -30.29
N GLU A 40 -15.77 -15.05 -30.96
CA GLU A 40 -15.83 -16.52 -30.99
C GLU A 40 -15.66 -17.23 -29.62
N VAL A 41 -16.17 -16.63 -28.54
CA VAL A 41 -16.04 -17.13 -27.16
C VAL A 41 -17.39 -17.05 -26.41
N SER A 42 -17.67 -18.04 -25.55
CA SER A 42 -18.78 -17.94 -24.59
C SER A 42 -18.36 -17.13 -23.37
N LEU A 43 -19.28 -16.34 -22.79
CA LEU A 43 -19.04 -15.68 -21.51
C LEU A 43 -18.77 -16.69 -20.38
N GLU A 44 -19.38 -17.87 -20.47
CA GLU A 44 -19.22 -18.96 -19.49
C GLU A 44 -17.81 -19.59 -19.51
N ASP A 45 -17.07 -19.40 -20.61
CA ASP A 45 -15.70 -19.91 -20.77
C ASP A 45 -14.65 -18.93 -20.21
N ILE A 46 -15.06 -17.74 -19.75
CA ILE A 46 -14.13 -16.73 -19.20
C ILE A 46 -13.75 -17.11 -17.76
N ASP A 47 -12.51 -17.59 -17.61
CA ASP A 47 -11.89 -17.87 -16.32
C ASP A 47 -10.98 -16.71 -15.89
N LEU A 48 -11.29 -16.10 -14.74
CA LEU A 48 -10.47 -15.04 -14.14
C LEU A 48 -9.42 -15.59 -13.17
N THR A 49 -9.44 -16.88 -12.86
CA THR A 49 -8.51 -17.47 -11.90
C THR A 49 -7.07 -17.31 -12.38
N THR A 50 -6.19 -16.98 -11.46
CA THR A 50 -4.78 -16.78 -11.77
C THR A 50 -3.89 -17.15 -10.58
N LYS A 51 -2.58 -17.11 -10.79
CA LYS A 51 -1.60 -17.33 -9.73
C LYS A 51 -0.98 -16.00 -9.30
N PHE A 52 -1.05 -15.73 -7.99
CA PHE A 52 -0.35 -14.65 -7.34
C PHE A 52 0.59 -15.25 -6.29
N ILE A 53 1.91 -15.09 -6.47
CA ILE A 53 2.93 -15.62 -5.54
C ILE A 53 2.68 -17.10 -5.19
N ASN A 54 2.58 -17.94 -6.22
CA ASN A 54 2.27 -19.38 -6.11
C ASN A 54 0.92 -19.74 -5.44
N HIS A 55 0.08 -18.75 -5.11
CA HIS A 55 -1.27 -18.95 -4.59
C HIS A 55 -2.30 -18.80 -5.72
N THR A 56 -3.31 -19.68 -5.75
CA THR A 56 -4.40 -19.56 -6.73
C THR A 56 -5.46 -18.60 -6.20
N VAL A 57 -5.74 -17.53 -6.95
CA VAL A 57 -6.71 -16.49 -6.59
C VAL A 57 -7.85 -16.47 -7.60
N ALA A 58 -9.03 -16.02 -7.18
CA ALA A 58 -10.22 -16.08 -8.02
C ALA A 58 -10.24 -15.04 -9.17
N ALA A 59 -9.48 -13.96 -9.03
CA ALA A 59 -9.37 -12.91 -10.05
C ALA A 59 -8.00 -12.22 -9.95
N PRO A 60 -7.53 -11.55 -11.04
CA PRO A 60 -6.28 -10.77 -11.03
C PRO A 60 -6.46 -9.41 -10.33
N LEU A 61 -6.97 -9.43 -9.09
CA LEU A 61 -7.30 -8.27 -8.28
C LEU A 61 -6.73 -8.44 -6.86
N ILE A 62 -6.31 -7.33 -6.25
CA ILE A 62 -5.81 -7.29 -4.87
C ILE A 62 -6.53 -6.15 -4.15
N ILE A 63 -6.97 -6.38 -2.92
CA ILE A 63 -7.44 -5.30 -2.04
C ILE A 63 -6.21 -4.62 -1.44
N GLY A 64 -5.97 -3.37 -1.86
CA GLY A 64 -4.78 -2.61 -1.48
C GLY A 64 -4.74 -2.17 -0.01
N ALA A 65 -3.53 -1.86 0.46
CA ALA A 65 -3.30 -1.37 1.82
C ALA A 65 -3.93 0.00 2.04
N MET A 66 -4.78 0.13 3.07
CA MET A 66 -5.50 1.38 3.37
C MET A 66 -5.35 1.81 4.84
N THR A 67 -5.88 1.03 5.78
CA THR A 67 -6.05 1.50 7.17
C THR A 67 -5.85 0.40 8.21
N GLY A 68 -6.04 0.72 9.49
CA GLY A 68 -5.96 -0.16 10.65
C GLY A 68 -5.27 0.52 11.82
N GLY A 69 -5.60 0.15 13.05
CA GLY A 69 -5.05 0.78 14.26
C GLY A 69 -5.77 2.06 14.69
N SER A 70 -7.04 2.19 14.30
CA SER A 70 -8.09 2.98 14.95
C SER A 70 -9.35 2.09 15.00
N ASN A 71 -10.40 2.47 15.74
CA ASN A 71 -11.62 1.67 15.80
C ASN A 71 -12.34 1.60 14.44
N GLU A 72 -12.38 2.71 13.70
CA GLU A 72 -12.94 2.77 12.35
C GLU A 72 -12.10 1.94 11.37
N GLY A 73 -10.77 2.11 11.40
CA GLY A 73 -9.87 1.33 10.56
C GLY A 73 -9.93 -0.17 10.81
N ASP A 74 -10.14 -0.60 12.05
CA ASP A 74 -10.30 -2.01 12.40
C ASP A 74 -11.63 -2.59 11.89
N LEU A 75 -12.71 -1.80 11.89
CA LEU A 75 -13.99 -2.20 11.29
C LEU A 75 -13.88 -2.35 9.77
N ILE A 76 -13.20 -1.41 9.11
CA ILE A 76 -12.92 -1.48 7.66
C ILE A 76 -12.12 -2.75 7.35
N ASN A 77 -11.02 -2.99 8.08
CA ASN A 77 -10.18 -4.18 7.89
C ASN A 77 -10.95 -5.49 8.11
N LYS A 78 -11.85 -5.55 9.09
CA LYS A 78 -12.71 -6.72 9.30
C LYS A 78 -13.57 -6.99 8.06
N ASN A 79 -14.25 -5.98 7.53
CA ASN A 79 -15.14 -6.15 6.38
C ASN A 79 -14.36 -6.54 5.12
N LEU A 80 -13.21 -5.90 4.88
CA LEU A 80 -12.33 -6.24 3.75
C LEU A 80 -11.76 -7.65 3.87
N ALA A 81 -11.40 -8.10 5.07
CA ALA A 81 -10.94 -9.47 5.31
C ALA A 81 -12.03 -10.50 5.01
N ILE A 82 -13.26 -10.27 5.46
CA ILE A 82 -14.39 -11.14 5.16
C ILE A 82 -14.62 -11.21 3.65
N ALA A 83 -14.54 -10.08 2.94
CA ALA A 83 -14.66 -10.05 1.49
C ALA A 83 -13.51 -10.81 0.79
N ALA A 84 -12.26 -10.58 1.22
CA ALA A 84 -11.07 -11.25 0.70
C ALA A 84 -11.16 -12.78 0.86
N GLN A 85 -11.57 -13.25 2.03
CA GLN A 85 -11.81 -14.66 2.33
C GLN A 85 -12.92 -15.24 1.45
N THR A 86 -14.06 -14.54 1.35
CA THR A 86 -15.24 -15.02 0.62
C THR A 86 -14.97 -15.11 -0.88
N LEU A 87 -14.26 -14.12 -1.43
CA LEU A 87 -13.97 -14.02 -2.85
C LEU A 87 -12.65 -14.68 -3.27
N ASN A 88 -11.87 -15.22 -2.32
CA ASN A 88 -10.50 -15.72 -2.55
C ASN A 88 -9.62 -14.69 -3.31
N LEU A 89 -9.56 -13.47 -2.76
CA LEU A 89 -8.72 -12.38 -3.27
C LEU A 89 -7.64 -12.02 -2.24
N PRO A 90 -6.42 -11.64 -2.68
CA PRO A 90 -5.40 -11.14 -1.78
C PRO A 90 -5.80 -9.82 -1.11
N LEU A 91 -5.35 -9.63 0.13
CA LEU A 91 -5.58 -8.42 0.92
C LEU A 91 -4.29 -7.93 1.56
N ALA A 92 -3.90 -6.68 1.26
CA ALA A 92 -2.85 -5.99 1.98
C ALA A 92 -3.43 -5.19 3.15
N VAL A 93 -2.88 -5.36 4.35
CA VAL A 93 -3.29 -4.57 5.52
C VAL A 93 -2.68 -3.16 5.49
N GLY A 94 -3.29 -2.20 6.19
CA GLY A 94 -2.64 -0.90 6.42
C GLY A 94 -1.37 -1.02 7.27
N SER A 95 -0.62 0.08 7.39
CA SER A 95 0.68 0.08 8.08
C SER A 95 0.57 -0.49 9.50
N GLN A 96 1.35 -1.54 9.77
CA GLN A 96 1.32 -2.27 11.03
C GLN A 96 2.09 -1.58 12.14
N ARG A 97 2.83 -0.49 11.85
CA ARG A 97 3.71 0.21 12.79
C ARG A 97 3.07 0.41 14.17
N ALA A 98 1.90 1.06 14.19
CA ALA A 98 1.22 1.41 15.43
C ALA A 98 0.81 0.16 16.25
N ALA A 99 0.37 -0.90 15.57
CA ALA A 99 -0.02 -2.15 16.24
C ALA A 99 1.19 -2.84 16.86
N ILE A 100 2.32 -2.87 16.15
CA ILE A 100 3.55 -3.52 16.64
C ILE A 100 4.20 -2.74 17.79
N GLU A 101 4.18 -1.41 17.74
CA GLU A 101 4.68 -0.52 18.80
C GLU A 101 3.84 -0.61 20.08
N SER A 102 2.51 -0.60 19.94
CA SER A 102 1.59 -0.67 21.09
C SER A 102 1.37 -2.10 21.62
N GLY A 103 1.80 -3.13 20.88
CA GLY A 103 1.50 -4.52 21.19
C GLY A 103 0.03 -4.90 20.96
N ARG A 104 -0.74 -4.07 20.25
CA ARG A 104 -2.14 -4.36 19.89
C ARG A 104 -2.21 -5.57 18.97
N THR A 105 -3.00 -6.57 19.36
CA THR A 105 -3.23 -7.76 18.55
C THR A 105 -4.09 -7.43 17.32
N GLN A 106 -3.65 -7.86 16.14
CA GLN A 106 -4.38 -7.71 14.89
C GLN A 106 -5.18 -8.98 14.61
N LYS A 107 -6.48 -8.86 14.38
CA LYS A 107 -7.41 -10.00 14.25
C LYS A 107 -7.66 -10.45 12.81
N ILE A 108 -6.84 -10.02 11.86
CA ILE A 108 -7.13 -10.21 10.43
C ILE A 108 -7.32 -11.68 10.06
N ARG A 109 -6.53 -12.58 10.65
CA ARG A 109 -6.62 -14.04 10.46
C ARG A 109 -7.83 -14.70 11.12
N GLU A 110 -8.47 -14.05 12.10
CA GLU A 110 -9.76 -14.54 12.63
C GLU A 110 -10.88 -14.39 11.58
N TYR A 111 -10.77 -13.40 10.69
CA TYR A 111 -11.77 -13.12 9.66
C TYR A 111 -11.42 -13.71 8.30
N ALA A 112 -10.12 -13.84 8.00
CA ALA A 112 -9.60 -14.36 6.74
C ALA A 112 -8.50 -15.41 7.00
N PRO A 113 -8.85 -16.60 7.50
CA PRO A 113 -7.88 -17.65 7.80
C PRO A 113 -7.12 -18.15 6.57
N ASP A 114 -7.77 -18.21 5.40
CA ASP A 114 -7.22 -18.83 4.18
C ASP A 114 -6.86 -17.82 3.09
N ALA A 115 -7.36 -16.57 3.19
CA ALA A 115 -7.02 -15.55 2.20
C ALA A 115 -5.51 -15.27 2.18
N PHE A 116 -5.00 -14.87 1.02
CA PHE A 116 -3.61 -14.43 0.88
C PHE A 116 -3.44 -13.04 1.51
N ILE A 117 -2.75 -12.94 2.64
CA ILE A 117 -2.61 -11.69 3.40
C ILE A 117 -1.21 -11.10 3.22
N LEU A 118 -1.15 -9.84 2.83
CA LEU A 118 0.08 -9.06 2.76
C LEU A 118 0.22 -8.15 3.98
N GLY A 119 1.34 -8.27 4.68
CA GLY A 119 1.76 -7.30 5.70
C GLY A 119 2.18 -5.97 5.08
N ASN A 120 2.33 -4.93 5.90
CA ASN A 120 2.69 -3.60 5.39
C ASN A 120 3.46 -2.75 6.42
N LEU A 121 4.61 -2.23 6.02
CA LEU A 121 5.42 -1.27 6.77
C LEU A 121 6.04 -0.21 5.86
N GLY A 122 6.30 0.97 6.41
CA GLY A 122 6.97 2.05 5.67
C GLY A 122 8.48 1.84 5.62
N ALA A 123 9.10 2.17 4.49
CA ALA A 123 10.53 1.98 4.28
C ALA A 123 11.40 2.70 5.34
N THR A 124 10.98 3.89 5.80
CA THR A 124 11.64 4.64 6.89
C THR A 124 11.58 3.88 8.22
N GLN A 125 10.44 3.25 8.53
CA GLN A 125 10.29 2.41 9.72
C GLN A 125 11.16 1.15 9.60
N VAL A 126 11.22 0.53 8.42
CA VAL A 126 12.11 -0.61 8.19
C VAL A 126 13.56 -0.23 8.46
N ARG A 127 14.01 0.97 8.04
CA ARG A 127 15.35 1.49 8.34
C ARG A 127 15.57 1.65 9.84
N ASP A 128 14.63 2.28 10.54
CA ASP A 128 14.82 2.67 11.95
C ASP A 128 14.73 1.48 12.91
N TYR A 129 13.81 0.55 12.67
CA TYR A 129 13.58 -0.60 13.53
C TYR A 129 14.31 -1.86 13.07
N GLY A 130 14.68 -1.94 11.79
CA GLY A 130 15.42 -3.06 11.19
C GLY A 130 14.59 -4.33 10.98
N VAL A 131 15.26 -5.35 10.46
CA VAL A 131 14.68 -6.64 10.01
C VAL A 131 13.86 -7.34 11.10
N LYS A 132 14.27 -7.27 12.37
CA LYS A 132 13.55 -7.91 13.49
C LYS A 132 12.12 -7.39 13.62
N PHE A 133 11.93 -6.09 13.41
CA PHE A 133 10.61 -5.47 13.48
C PHE A 133 9.74 -5.88 12.30
N VAL A 134 10.32 -5.95 11.11
CA VAL A 134 9.64 -6.45 9.91
C VAL A 134 9.17 -7.89 10.12
N ARG A 135 10.04 -8.76 10.65
CA ARG A 135 9.69 -10.14 10.99
C ARG A 135 8.54 -10.21 11.98
N LYS A 136 8.57 -9.41 13.04
CA LYS A 136 7.48 -9.33 14.03
C LYS A 136 6.15 -8.92 13.38
N ALA A 137 6.18 -7.99 12.42
CA ALA A 137 4.98 -7.60 11.68
C ALA A 137 4.45 -8.71 10.76
N CYS A 138 5.33 -9.48 10.12
CA CYS A 138 4.93 -10.66 9.34
C CYS A 138 4.28 -11.71 10.26
N GLU A 139 4.93 -12.04 11.37
CA GLU A 139 4.47 -13.05 12.33
C GLU A 139 3.13 -12.66 12.99
N SER A 140 2.91 -11.38 13.29
CA SER A 140 1.71 -10.92 14.00
C SER A 140 0.40 -11.15 13.26
N ILE A 141 0.46 -11.34 11.94
CA ILE A 141 -0.72 -11.64 11.10
C ILE A 141 -0.53 -12.91 10.27
N SER A 142 0.54 -13.67 10.53
CA SER A 142 0.95 -14.82 9.69
C SER A 142 0.96 -14.44 8.20
N ALA A 143 1.62 -13.34 7.84
CA ALA A 143 1.59 -12.79 6.48
C ALA A 143 2.18 -13.76 5.44
N ASP A 144 1.58 -13.80 4.25
CA ASP A 144 2.05 -14.58 3.10
C ASP A 144 3.07 -13.80 2.25
N ALA A 145 3.02 -12.47 2.30
CA ALA A 145 4.01 -11.57 1.70
C ALA A 145 4.14 -10.29 2.55
N MET A 146 5.22 -9.53 2.37
CA MET A 146 5.45 -8.27 3.08
C MET A 146 5.54 -7.10 2.12
N VAL A 147 4.64 -6.13 2.25
CA VAL A 147 4.74 -4.84 1.55
C VAL A 147 5.68 -3.92 2.34
N ILE A 148 6.66 -3.37 1.64
CA ILE A 148 7.42 -2.20 2.07
C ILE A 148 6.95 -1.04 1.21
N HIS A 149 6.22 -0.09 1.80
CA HIS A 149 5.76 1.09 1.07
C HIS A 149 6.79 2.23 1.11
N PHE A 150 6.86 2.94 -0.01
CA PHE A 150 7.70 4.09 -0.26
C PHE A 150 6.78 5.28 -0.51
N ASN A 151 6.84 6.27 0.38
CA ASN A 151 5.96 7.42 0.39
C ASN A 151 6.73 8.75 0.63
N PRO A 152 7.87 9.01 -0.05
CA PRO A 152 8.72 10.16 0.25
C PRO A 152 8.01 11.51 0.09
N LEU A 153 7.14 11.64 -0.92
CA LEU A 153 6.36 12.85 -1.12
C LEU A 153 5.34 13.07 0.01
N GLN A 154 4.66 12.00 0.43
CA GLN A 154 3.74 12.04 1.57
C GLN A 154 4.48 12.48 2.84
N GLU A 155 5.59 11.82 3.19
CA GLU A 155 6.36 12.14 4.40
C GLU A 155 6.96 13.56 4.36
N LEU A 156 7.27 14.08 3.16
CA LEU A 156 7.78 15.46 3.03
C LEU A 156 6.71 16.51 3.38
N ILE A 157 5.45 16.24 3.01
CA ILE A 157 4.31 17.15 3.21
C ILE A 157 3.68 16.95 4.58
N GLN A 158 3.67 15.73 5.11
CA GLN A 158 3.11 15.42 6.43
C GLN A 158 3.83 16.23 7.53
N PRO A 159 3.10 16.89 8.47
CA PRO A 159 3.74 17.70 9.51
C PRO A 159 4.74 16.93 10.37
N GLU A 160 4.40 15.67 10.69
CA GLU A 160 5.17 14.72 11.49
C GLU A 160 5.95 13.69 10.64
N GLY A 161 6.14 13.94 9.34
CA GLY A 161 6.75 12.98 8.43
C GLY A 161 8.28 12.89 8.48
N ASP A 162 8.79 11.71 8.10
CA ASP A 162 10.22 11.42 8.06
C ASP A 162 10.85 11.86 6.73
N LYS A 163 11.80 12.78 6.83
CA LYS A 163 12.49 13.42 5.70
C LYS A 163 13.82 12.75 5.37
N ASN A 164 14.30 11.82 6.20
CA ASN A 164 15.50 11.06 5.91
C ASN A 164 15.11 9.83 5.08
N TRP A 165 15.70 9.67 3.90
CA TRP A 165 15.52 8.50 3.03
C TRP A 165 16.85 7.82 2.71
N SER A 166 17.92 8.17 3.43
CA SER A 166 19.23 7.52 3.29
C SER A 166 19.22 6.09 3.85
N GLY A 167 20.03 5.21 3.26
CA GLY A 167 20.22 3.83 3.72
C GLY A 167 19.03 2.88 3.47
N ILE A 168 17.96 3.35 2.81
CA ILE A 168 16.74 2.55 2.59
C ILE A 168 17.02 1.29 1.75
N LEU A 169 17.80 1.40 0.66
CA LEU A 169 18.11 0.24 -0.18
C LEU A 169 18.91 -0.83 0.58
N ASP A 170 19.84 -0.41 1.46
CA ASP A 170 20.64 -1.35 2.25
C ASP A 170 19.79 -2.13 3.24
N VAL A 171 18.81 -1.48 3.88
CA VAL A 171 17.91 -2.18 4.80
C VAL A 171 16.90 -3.06 4.06
N VAL A 172 16.40 -2.62 2.90
CA VAL A 172 15.55 -3.44 2.03
C VAL A 172 16.28 -4.72 1.63
N LYS A 173 17.56 -4.61 1.24
CA LYS A 173 18.39 -5.77 0.93
C LYS A 173 18.53 -6.72 2.12
N LYS A 174 18.80 -6.18 3.32
CA LYS A 174 18.87 -6.99 4.55
C LYS A 174 17.55 -7.71 4.84
N CYS A 175 16.41 -7.06 4.58
CA CYS A 175 15.10 -7.69 4.71
C CYS A 175 14.92 -8.82 3.70
N ALA A 176 15.20 -8.57 2.42
CA ALA A 176 15.11 -9.58 1.35
C ALA A 176 15.97 -10.81 1.65
N ASP A 177 17.20 -10.60 2.13
CA ASP A 177 18.13 -11.68 2.46
C ASP A 177 17.71 -12.48 3.72
N SER A 178 16.80 -11.96 4.55
CA SER A 178 16.50 -12.50 5.90
C SER A 178 15.07 -13.00 6.10
N LEU A 179 14.12 -12.61 5.25
CA LEU A 179 12.72 -13.03 5.34
C LEU A 179 12.51 -14.29 4.48
N SER A 180 11.64 -15.18 4.96
CA SER A 180 11.26 -16.40 4.24
C SER A 180 10.02 -16.20 3.36
N ILE A 181 9.43 -15.02 3.38
CA ILE A 181 8.26 -14.64 2.59
C ILE A 181 8.67 -13.54 1.61
N PRO A 182 8.02 -13.45 0.43
CA PRO A 182 8.37 -12.47 -0.58
C PRO A 182 8.08 -11.04 -0.13
N ILE A 183 8.87 -10.12 -0.65
CA ILE A 183 8.76 -8.69 -0.37
C ILE A 183 8.27 -7.96 -1.61
N ILE A 184 7.27 -7.10 -1.42
CA ILE A 184 6.71 -6.23 -2.44
C ILE A 184 7.09 -4.79 -2.14
N ALA A 185 7.70 -4.10 -3.09
CA ALA A 185 7.87 -2.65 -2.99
C ALA A 185 6.64 -1.96 -3.58
N LYS A 186 6.07 -1.03 -2.82
CA LYS A 186 4.83 -0.33 -3.16
C LYS A 186 5.01 1.18 -3.08
N GLU A 187 4.50 1.94 -4.03
CA GLU A 187 4.28 3.39 -3.87
C GLU A 187 2.88 3.67 -3.30
N VAL A 188 2.55 4.91 -3.00
CA VAL A 188 1.27 5.29 -2.41
C VAL A 188 0.39 6.17 -3.30
N GLY A 189 0.87 6.70 -4.43
CA GLY A 189 0.07 7.46 -5.39
C GLY A 189 0.85 8.26 -6.44
N SER A 190 2.17 8.34 -6.33
CA SER A 190 3.07 9.03 -7.27
C SER A 190 3.85 8.09 -8.19
N GLY A 191 3.79 6.77 -7.97
CA GLY A 191 4.32 5.80 -8.91
C GLY A 191 5.79 5.41 -8.71
N ILE A 192 6.11 4.16 -9.05
CA ILE A 192 7.50 3.65 -9.10
C ILE A 192 8.05 3.78 -10.53
N SER A 193 9.05 4.64 -10.73
CA SER A 193 9.76 4.74 -12.01
C SER A 193 10.53 3.46 -12.36
N VAL A 194 10.81 3.23 -13.65
CA VAL A 194 11.65 2.12 -14.12
C VAL A 194 13.04 2.11 -13.44
N PHE A 195 13.61 3.30 -13.19
CA PHE A 195 14.91 3.42 -12.52
C PHE A 195 14.82 2.97 -11.06
N SER A 196 13.79 3.40 -10.34
CA SER A 196 13.54 2.98 -8.95
C SER A 196 13.24 1.49 -8.87
N ALA A 197 12.39 0.96 -9.77
CA ALA A 197 12.07 -0.46 -9.83
C ALA A 197 13.32 -1.32 -10.05
N LYS A 198 14.21 -0.95 -10.99
CA LYS A 198 15.48 -1.66 -11.20
C LYS A 198 16.35 -1.71 -9.94
N LYS A 199 16.45 -0.60 -9.19
CA LYS A 199 17.20 -0.58 -7.92
C LYS A 199 16.58 -1.49 -6.87
N LEU A 200 15.25 -1.45 -6.72
CA LEU A 200 14.50 -2.26 -5.76
C LEU A 200 14.63 -3.76 -6.08
N LEU A 201 14.47 -4.15 -7.34
CA LEU A 201 14.66 -5.52 -7.80
C LEU A 201 16.11 -5.98 -7.58
N SER A 202 17.09 -5.12 -7.85
CA SER A 202 18.51 -5.42 -7.60
C SER A 202 18.83 -5.56 -6.10
N ALA A 203 18.01 -4.95 -5.23
CA ALA A 203 18.10 -5.09 -3.79
C ALA A 203 17.40 -6.36 -3.26
N GLY A 204 16.77 -7.17 -4.12
CA GLY A 204 16.11 -8.41 -3.73
C GLY A 204 14.61 -8.30 -3.47
N ILE A 205 13.96 -7.20 -3.87
CA ILE A 205 12.49 -7.13 -3.91
C ILE A 205 11.97 -8.10 -4.97
N ASP A 206 10.93 -8.87 -4.64
CA ASP A 206 10.33 -9.88 -5.52
C ASP A 206 9.28 -9.28 -6.47
N TRP A 207 8.51 -8.29 -5.99
CA TRP A 207 7.39 -7.69 -6.73
C TRP A 207 7.33 -6.17 -6.59
N ILE A 208 6.78 -5.50 -7.61
CA ILE A 208 6.59 -4.05 -7.65
C ILE A 208 5.10 -3.75 -7.78
N GLU A 209 4.54 -3.01 -6.83
CA GLU A 209 3.22 -2.39 -6.93
C GLU A 209 3.39 -0.90 -7.25
N ILE A 210 3.06 -0.54 -8.50
CA ILE A 210 3.35 0.80 -9.02
C ILE A 210 2.65 1.89 -8.22
N ALA A 211 1.35 1.72 -7.92
CA ALA A 211 0.53 2.70 -7.21
C ALA A 211 0.78 4.14 -7.74
N GLY A 212 0.57 4.29 -9.04
CA GLY A 212 0.82 5.53 -9.76
C GLY A 212 -0.30 6.55 -9.61
N LYS A 213 -0.06 7.71 -10.22
CA LYS A 213 -1.03 8.79 -10.35
C LYS A 213 -2.30 8.31 -11.07
N GLY A 214 -3.46 8.81 -10.63
CA GLY A 214 -4.76 8.55 -11.26
C GLY A 214 -5.89 8.23 -10.28
N GLY A 215 -5.59 8.15 -8.98
CA GLY A 215 -6.57 7.92 -7.90
C GLY A 215 -6.26 8.81 -6.70
N THR A 216 -6.18 8.23 -5.51
CA THR A 216 -5.91 8.96 -4.27
C THR A 216 -4.58 9.71 -4.32
N SER A 217 -4.59 11.03 -4.07
CA SER A 217 -3.37 11.83 -3.93
C SER A 217 -3.04 12.04 -2.45
N TRP A 218 -2.05 11.29 -1.96
CA TRP A 218 -1.54 11.48 -0.61
C TRP A 218 -0.90 12.85 -0.42
N ALA A 219 -0.37 13.46 -1.47
CA ALA A 219 0.13 14.83 -1.42
C ALA A 219 -0.99 15.82 -1.05
N ARG A 220 -2.20 15.66 -1.62
CA ARG A 220 -3.38 16.49 -1.27
C ARG A 220 -3.91 16.20 0.13
N ILE A 221 -3.99 14.91 0.50
CA ILE A 221 -4.40 14.50 1.85
C ILE A 221 -3.51 15.16 2.90
N GLU A 222 -2.18 15.06 2.76
CA GLU A 222 -1.27 15.65 3.74
C GLU A 222 -1.26 17.18 3.68
N LEU A 223 -1.48 17.79 2.51
CA LEU A 223 -1.63 19.24 2.40
C LEU A 223 -2.80 19.75 3.24
N ASN A 224 -3.94 19.05 3.18
CA ASN A 224 -5.15 19.40 3.94
C ASN A 224 -4.99 19.15 5.45
N ARG A 225 -4.03 18.33 5.84
CA ARG A 225 -3.63 18.14 7.25
C ARG A 225 -2.57 19.13 7.72
N ASN A 226 -1.83 19.76 6.80
CA ASN A 226 -0.69 20.60 7.15
C ASN A 226 -1.04 22.10 7.20
N PRO A 227 -0.99 22.73 8.38
CA PRO A 227 -1.30 24.16 8.52
C PRO A 227 -0.17 25.09 8.03
N ASP A 228 1.00 24.59 7.66
CA ASP A 228 2.16 25.38 7.26
C ASP A 228 2.01 25.94 5.82
N GLU A 229 1.81 27.26 5.71
CA GLU A 229 1.69 27.94 4.42
C GLU A 229 2.88 27.77 3.48
N GLN A 230 4.10 27.64 4.02
CA GLN A 230 5.29 27.47 3.20
C GLN A 230 5.33 26.06 2.61
N ILE A 231 4.97 25.04 3.39
CA ILE A 231 4.75 23.69 2.85
C ILE A 231 3.64 23.70 1.81
N MET A 232 2.53 24.40 2.08
CA MET A 232 1.43 24.49 1.11
C MET A 232 1.89 25.04 -0.25
N LYS A 233 2.62 26.15 -0.24
CA LYS A 233 3.14 26.79 -1.47
C LYS A 233 4.16 25.92 -2.20
N THR A 234 4.99 25.19 -1.46
CA THR A 234 6.07 24.37 -2.05
C THR A 234 5.61 23.00 -2.53
N ALA A 235 4.58 22.42 -1.91
CA ALA A 235 4.01 21.13 -2.30
C ALA A 235 3.06 21.25 -3.50
N TYR A 236 2.49 22.43 -3.75
CA TYR A 236 1.49 22.66 -4.80
C TYR A 236 1.88 22.12 -6.20
N PRO A 237 3.12 22.28 -6.69
CA PRO A 237 3.53 21.73 -7.99
C PRO A 237 3.55 20.20 -8.05
N PHE A 238 3.52 19.53 -6.90
CA PHE A 238 3.69 18.08 -6.77
C PHE A 238 2.38 17.34 -6.44
N LEU A 239 1.24 18.03 -6.32
CA LEU A 239 -0.04 17.41 -5.93
C LEU A 239 -0.52 16.34 -6.90
N ASP A 240 -0.13 16.44 -8.16
CA ASP A 240 -0.43 15.48 -9.22
C ASP A 240 0.87 14.93 -9.84
N TRP A 241 1.93 14.79 -9.02
CA TRP A 241 3.20 14.21 -9.46
C TRP A 241 3.12 12.70 -9.59
N GLY A 242 3.46 12.19 -10.77
CA GLY A 242 3.56 10.78 -11.12
C GLY A 242 3.53 10.57 -12.62
#